data_AF-A0A914CLR9-F1
#
_entry.id   AF-A0A914CLR9-F1
#
_cell.length_a   1.000
_cell.length_b   1.000
_cell.length_c   1.000
_cell.angle_alpha   90.00
_cell.angle_beta   90.00
_cell.angle_gamma   90.00
#
_symmetry.space_group_name_H-M   'P 1'
#
loop_
_entity.id
_entity.type
_entity.pdbx_description
1 polymer ?
#
loop_
_entity_poly.entity_id
_entity_poly.type
_entity_poly.pdbx_seq_one_letter_code
_entity_poly.pdbx_strand_id
1 'polypeptide(L)'
;MESIPLRSIVNGREVSLNFEEDTGSTSKHIQQSYQLHDAVRNKQLINIPIGLDITLIDERNQTCLDIALENGDEAAVKILLDHQDWEKIMRRRESHTDNSPMQMVIKKMPNLVEYVFNKCVDKQDDITTYNYEFLDDMYVLPSEIAIHMVSSKKGTATPYYATGKLRDEAIIRSSNFDTIIKSHPLTLMVEAKLYDLLSHPLLVFFTLVL
;
A
#
# COMPACT_ATOMS: atom_id res chain seq x y z
N MET A 1 -10.62 25.98 13.69
CA MET A 1 -10.38 24.72 14.42
C MET A 1 -8.90 24.43 14.18
N GLU A 2 -8.11 24.43 15.25
CA GLU A 2 -6.65 24.56 15.20
C GLU A 2 -5.97 23.47 14.34
N SER A 3 -5.17 23.91 13.38
CA SER A 3 -4.32 23.08 12.54
C SER A 3 -3.26 22.38 13.41
N ILE A 4 -3.24 21.05 13.43
CA ILE A 4 -2.18 20.28 14.09
C ILE A 4 -1.01 20.16 13.10
N PRO A 5 0.11 20.89 13.28
CA PRO A 5 1.24 20.79 12.37
C PRO A 5 1.88 19.42 12.49
N LEU A 6 2.32 18.89 11.35
CA LEU A 6 3.23 17.76 11.28
C LEU A 6 4.55 18.16 11.98
N ARG A 7 5.07 17.29 12.85
CA ARG A 7 6.32 17.53 13.59
C ARG A 7 7.43 16.64 13.02
N SER A 8 8.45 17.24 12.42
CA SER A 8 9.75 16.62 12.16
C SER A 8 10.73 17.07 13.25
N ILE A 9 11.65 16.23 13.72
CA ILE A 9 12.74 16.65 14.60
C ILE A 9 14.04 16.55 13.83
N VAL A 10 14.67 17.69 13.54
CA VAL A 10 15.97 17.79 12.88
C VAL A 10 17.01 18.21 13.92
N ASN A 11 18.03 17.38 14.18
CA ASN A 11 19.11 17.68 15.14
C ASN A 11 18.62 18.17 16.52
N GLY A 12 17.56 17.56 17.05
CA GLY A 12 16.98 17.95 18.35
C GLY A 12 16.17 19.24 18.32
N ARG A 13 15.82 19.77 17.14
CA ARG A 13 14.87 20.88 16.96
C ARG A 13 13.61 20.40 16.26
N GLU A 14 12.46 20.65 16.87
CA GLU A 14 11.16 20.51 16.21
C GLU A 14 11.10 21.48 15.01
N VAL A 15 10.88 20.93 13.83
CA VAL A 15 10.57 21.64 12.59
C VAL A 15 9.11 21.35 12.28
N SER A 16 8.28 22.39 12.41
CA SER A 16 6.88 22.37 12.03
C SER A 16 6.77 22.32 10.50
N LEU A 17 6.11 21.30 9.96
CA LEU A 17 5.67 21.30 8.56
C LEU A 17 4.37 22.12 8.51
N ASN A 18 4.49 23.37 8.08
CA ASN A 18 3.35 24.28 7.95
C ASN A 18 2.57 23.94 6.68
N PHE A 19 1.37 23.40 6.86
CA PHE A 19 0.34 23.42 5.82
C PHE A 19 -0.35 24.78 5.90
N GLU A 20 0.16 25.78 5.18
CA GLU A 20 -0.56 27.05 5.06
C GLU A 20 -1.91 26.78 4.36
N GLU A 21 -3.00 27.24 4.97
CA GLU A 21 -4.35 27.16 4.41
C GLU A 21 -4.48 28.12 3.22
N ASP A 22 -3.88 27.78 2.07
CA ASP A 22 -4.15 28.50 0.84
C ASP A 22 -5.22 27.79 -0.01
N THR A 23 -6.09 28.59 -0.60
CA THR A 23 -7.51 28.28 -0.91
C THR A 23 -7.76 27.51 -2.22
N GLY A 24 -6.77 26.78 -2.75
CA GLY A 24 -6.91 25.99 -3.99
C GLY A 24 -6.74 24.47 -3.77
N SER A 25 -7.80 23.68 -3.99
CA SER A 25 -7.77 22.21 -3.81
C SER A 25 -6.66 21.50 -4.58
N THR A 26 -6.34 21.93 -5.81
CA THR A 26 -5.24 21.37 -6.61
C THR A 26 -3.87 21.77 -6.06
N SER A 27 -3.74 22.97 -5.50
CA SER A 27 -2.49 23.45 -4.87
C SER A 27 -2.19 22.70 -3.57
N LYS A 28 -3.22 22.34 -2.78
CA LYS A 28 -3.06 21.56 -1.53
C LYS A 28 -2.52 20.15 -1.76
N HIS A 29 -3.04 19.41 -2.75
CA HIS A 29 -2.58 18.04 -3.04
C HIS A 29 -1.13 18.02 -3.52
N ILE A 30 -0.75 18.97 -4.36
CA ILE A 30 0.62 19.09 -4.88
C ILE A 30 1.58 19.41 -3.73
N GLN A 31 1.23 20.38 -2.88
CA GLN A 31 2.07 20.77 -1.75
C GLN A 31 2.26 19.64 -0.72
N GLN A 32 1.18 18.91 -0.39
CA GLN A 32 1.23 17.74 0.49
C GLN A 32 2.08 16.61 -0.09
N SER A 33 1.97 16.37 -1.40
CA SER A 33 2.77 15.38 -2.10
C SER A 33 4.26 15.70 -1.97
N TYR A 34 4.69 16.92 -2.32
CA TYR A 34 6.12 17.28 -2.24
C TYR A 34 6.69 17.15 -0.83
N GLN A 35 5.95 17.62 0.19
CA GLN A 35 6.43 17.58 1.57
C GLN A 35 6.55 16.15 2.11
N LEU A 36 5.59 15.27 1.82
CA LEU A 36 5.65 13.89 2.30
C LEU A 36 6.78 13.10 1.60
N HIS A 37 6.91 13.24 0.28
CA HIS A 37 8.00 12.59 -0.45
C HIS A 37 9.37 13.11 0.00
N ASP A 38 9.53 14.41 0.25
CA ASP A 38 10.78 14.99 0.76
C ASP A 38 11.09 14.50 2.18
N ALA A 39 10.08 14.40 3.06
CA ALA A 39 10.24 13.84 4.40
C ALA A 39 10.73 12.37 4.36
N VAL A 40 10.18 11.54 3.47
CA VAL A 40 10.64 10.15 3.29
C VAL A 40 12.06 10.10 2.71
N ARG A 41 12.38 10.91 1.69
CA ARG A 41 13.73 10.97 1.09
C ARG A 41 14.80 11.37 2.11
N ASN A 42 14.47 12.30 2.98
CA ASN A 42 15.38 12.82 3.99
C ASN A 42 15.38 11.98 5.28
N LYS A 43 14.64 10.86 5.33
CA LYS A 43 14.49 9.99 6.51
C LYS A 43 13.97 10.72 7.75
N GLN A 44 13.07 11.67 7.53
CA GLN A 44 12.49 12.53 8.57
C GLN A 44 11.05 12.14 8.92
N LEU A 45 10.55 11.04 8.38
CA LEU A 45 9.21 10.55 8.66
C LEU A 45 9.17 9.95 10.06
N ILE A 46 8.56 10.66 11.02
CA ILE A 46 8.43 10.20 12.42
C ILE A 46 6.97 9.92 12.76
N ASN A 47 6.02 10.64 12.16
CA ASN A 47 4.58 10.40 12.34
C ASN A 47 3.80 11.01 11.16
N ILE A 48 2.71 10.35 10.72
CA ILE A 48 1.80 10.85 9.68
C ILE A 48 0.49 11.26 10.35
N PRO A 49 -0.04 12.50 10.14
CA PRO A 49 -1.28 12.91 10.75
C PRO A 49 -2.46 12.18 10.12
N ILE A 50 -3.48 11.98 10.93
CA ILE A 50 -4.78 11.50 10.48
C ILE A 50 -5.33 12.50 9.46
N GLY A 51 -5.64 12.02 8.25
CA GLY A 51 -6.19 12.81 7.15
C GLY A 51 -5.17 13.27 6.11
N LEU A 52 -3.89 12.92 6.25
CA LEU A 52 -2.93 13.07 5.15
C LEU A 52 -3.17 11.99 4.09
N ASP A 53 -3.26 12.40 2.82
CA ASP A 53 -3.33 11.46 1.73
C ASP A 53 -1.94 10.89 1.41
N ILE A 54 -1.70 9.66 1.87
CA ILE A 54 -0.44 8.93 1.64
C ILE A 54 -0.36 8.30 0.24
N THR A 55 -1.43 8.37 -0.56
CA THR A 55 -1.49 7.77 -1.91
C THR A 55 -1.01 8.72 -3.02
N LEU A 56 -0.62 9.93 -2.64
CA LEU A 56 -0.09 10.94 -3.55
C LEU A 56 1.18 10.43 -4.24
N ILE A 57 1.36 10.91 -5.47
CA ILE A 57 2.51 10.59 -6.32
C ILE A 57 3.36 11.84 -6.58
N ASP A 58 4.63 11.62 -6.81
CA ASP A 58 5.56 12.65 -7.27
C ASP A 58 5.60 12.75 -8.82
N GLU A 59 6.51 13.59 -9.32
CA GLU A 59 6.74 13.78 -10.76
C GLU A 59 7.22 12.51 -11.49
N ARG A 60 7.72 11.52 -10.74
CA ARG A 60 8.16 10.21 -11.24
C ARG A 60 7.06 9.15 -11.11
N ASN A 61 5.86 9.55 -10.72
CA ASN A 61 4.72 8.66 -10.47
C ASN A 61 4.99 7.64 -9.35
N GLN A 62 5.89 7.98 -8.41
CA GLN A 62 6.22 7.17 -7.24
C GLN A 62 5.40 7.64 -6.06
N THR A 63 4.91 6.70 -5.27
CA THR A 63 4.31 6.96 -3.95
C THR A 63 5.38 7.07 -2.88
N CYS A 64 4.97 7.56 -1.70
CA CYS A 64 5.85 7.58 -0.53
C CYS A 64 6.32 6.18 -0.09
N LEU A 65 5.52 5.14 -0.34
CA LEU A 65 5.92 3.75 -0.10
C LEU A 65 7.00 3.30 -1.07
N ASP A 66 6.89 3.66 -2.35
CA ASP A 66 7.90 3.31 -3.35
C ASP A 66 9.26 3.90 -2.99
N ILE A 67 9.28 5.18 -2.62
CA ILE A 67 10.51 5.86 -2.18
C ILE A 67 11.08 5.19 -0.92
N ALA A 68 10.24 4.87 0.07
CA ALA A 68 10.68 4.23 1.31
C ALA A 68 11.29 2.84 1.05
N LEU A 69 10.67 2.06 0.17
CA LEU A 69 11.16 0.74 -0.26
C LEU A 69 12.47 0.84 -1.04
N GLU A 70 12.61 1.81 -1.94
CA GLU A 70 13.84 2.06 -2.69
C GLU A 70 15.00 2.49 -1.79
N ASN A 71 14.73 3.30 -0.76
CA ASN A 71 15.72 3.79 0.18
C ASN A 71 16.13 2.77 1.25
N GLY A 72 15.44 1.62 1.34
CA GLY A 72 15.68 0.67 2.43
C GLY A 72 15.27 1.22 3.81
N ASP A 73 14.34 2.18 3.86
CA ASP A 73 13.89 2.82 5.11
C ASP A 73 12.74 2.04 5.76
N GLU A 74 13.10 1.01 6.54
CA GLU A 74 12.13 0.14 7.23
C GLU A 74 11.21 0.93 8.18
N ALA A 75 11.73 1.98 8.84
CA ALA A 75 10.96 2.77 9.78
C ALA A 75 9.88 3.56 9.05
N ALA A 76 10.22 4.18 7.92
CA ALA A 76 9.25 4.89 7.09
C ALA A 76 8.17 3.95 6.53
N VAL A 77 8.55 2.75 6.06
CA VAL A 77 7.59 1.76 5.58
C VAL A 77 6.63 1.32 6.69
N LYS A 78 7.13 1.05 7.91
CA LYS A 78 6.27 0.71 9.06
C LYS A 78 5.29 1.84 9.38
N ILE A 79 5.74 3.10 9.43
CA ILE A 79 4.86 4.25 9.68
C ILE A 79 3.76 4.36 8.61
N LEU A 80 4.09 4.14 7.33
CA LEU A 80 3.10 4.13 6.24
C LEU A 80 2.10 2.98 6.36
N LEU A 81 2.57 1.79 6.76
CA LEU A 81 1.73 0.62 6.96
C LEU A 81 0.88 0.70 8.25
N ASP A 82 1.28 1.50 9.23
CA ASP A 82 0.48 1.79 10.43
C ASP A 82 -0.65 2.81 10.19
N HIS A 83 -0.61 3.53 9.07
CA HIS A 83 -1.62 4.53 8.74
C HIS A 83 -3.01 3.90 8.52
N GLN A 84 -4.08 4.62 8.86
CA GLN A 84 -5.47 4.14 8.69
C GLN A 84 -5.81 3.76 7.24
N ASP A 85 -5.17 4.43 6.28
CA ASP A 85 -5.37 4.24 4.85
C ASP A 85 -4.30 3.33 4.20
N TRP A 86 -3.60 2.51 4.99
CA TRP A 86 -2.51 1.65 4.50
C TRP A 86 -2.93 0.72 3.34
N GLU A 87 -4.19 0.27 3.32
CA GLU A 87 -4.68 -0.55 2.22
C GLU A 87 -4.71 0.22 0.89
N LYS A 88 -5.00 1.53 0.94
CA LYS A 88 -5.05 2.36 -0.28
C LYS A 88 -3.68 2.49 -0.92
N ILE A 89 -2.64 2.65 -0.10
CA ILE A 89 -1.25 2.71 -0.60
C ILE A 89 -0.80 1.33 -1.10
N MET A 90 -1.20 0.24 -0.45
CA MET A 90 -0.89 -1.13 -0.89
C MET A 90 -1.64 -1.58 -2.14
N ARG A 91 -2.79 -0.96 -2.48
CA ARG A 91 -3.55 -1.22 -3.72
C ARG A 91 -2.97 -0.49 -4.94
N ARG A 92 -2.16 0.55 -4.72
CA ARG A 92 -1.64 1.38 -5.83
C ARG A 92 -0.45 0.69 -6.49
N ARG A 93 -0.60 0.26 -7.75
CA ARG A 93 0.51 -0.34 -8.52
C ARG A 93 1.48 0.71 -9.03
N GLU A 94 2.76 0.35 -9.06
CA GLU A 94 3.79 1.17 -9.68
C GLU A 94 3.56 1.20 -11.20
N SER A 95 3.47 2.41 -11.77
CA SER A 95 3.11 2.56 -13.18
C SER A 95 4.19 2.09 -14.16
N HIS A 96 5.42 1.90 -13.72
CA HIS A 96 6.56 1.61 -14.62
C HIS A 96 6.94 0.13 -14.65
N THR A 97 6.63 -0.64 -13.60
CA THR A 97 7.11 -2.02 -13.46
C THR A 97 6.00 -3.06 -13.38
N ASP A 98 4.72 -2.64 -13.34
CA ASP A 98 3.55 -3.48 -13.03
C ASP A 98 3.68 -4.29 -11.72
N ASN A 99 4.66 -3.95 -10.87
CA ASN A 99 4.77 -4.57 -9.57
C ASN A 99 3.68 -4.01 -8.66
N SER A 100 3.02 -4.90 -7.94
CA SER A 100 2.19 -4.48 -6.81
C SER A 100 3.11 -4.08 -5.64
N PRO A 101 2.65 -3.19 -4.74
CA PRO A 101 3.38 -2.86 -3.52
C PRO A 101 3.77 -4.11 -2.71
N MET A 102 2.92 -5.13 -2.68
CA MET A 102 3.24 -6.40 -2.01
C MET A 102 4.44 -7.09 -2.65
N GLN A 103 4.50 -7.17 -3.98
CA GLN A 103 5.65 -7.73 -4.69
C GLN A 103 6.92 -6.92 -4.40
N MET A 104 6.82 -5.59 -4.30
CA MET A 104 7.95 -4.72 -3.95
C MET A 104 8.42 -4.95 -2.52
N VAL A 105 7.51 -5.08 -1.55
CA VAL A 105 7.83 -5.42 -0.15
C VAL A 105 8.57 -6.76 -0.09
N ILE A 106 8.09 -7.81 -0.76
CA ILE A 106 8.77 -9.12 -0.77
C ILE A 106 10.18 -9.00 -1.36
N LYS A 107 10.34 -8.29 -2.48
CA LYS A 107 11.62 -8.17 -3.20
C LYS A 107 12.64 -7.28 -2.47
N LYS A 108 12.19 -6.23 -1.78
CA LYS A 108 13.06 -5.18 -1.22
C LYS A 108 13.19 -5.24 0.30
N MET A 109 12.13 -5.62 1.01
CA MET A 109 12.05 -5.67 2.47
C MET A 109 11.32 -6.93 2.96
N PRO A 110 11.89 -8.13 2.71
CA PRO A 110 11.25 -9.40 3.03
C PRO A 110 10.87 -9.55 4.51
N ASN A 111 11.59 -8.88 5.42
CA ASN A 111 11.32 -8.88 6.85
C ASN A 111 10.01 -8.16 7.24
N LEU A 112 9.43 -7.34 6.35
CA LEU A 112 8.15 -6.67 6.57
C LEU A 112 6.94 -7.41 5.99
N VAL A 113 7.16 -8.52 5.27
CA VAL A 113 6.07 -9.31 4.67
C VAL A 113 5.11 -9.83 5.73
N GLU A 114 5.64 -10.38 6.83
CA GLU A 114 4.83 -10.83 7.97
C GLU A 114 3.98 -9.71 8.54
N TYR A 115 4.57 -8.53 8.66
CA TYR A 115 3.91 -7.37 9.22
C TYR A 115 2.70 -6.95 8.36
N VAL A 116 2.83 -6.96 7.04
CA VAL A 116 1.68 -6.73 6.12
C VAL A 116 0.64 -7.85 6.26
N PHE A 117 1.05 -9.11 6.30
CA PHE A 117 0.12 -10.24 6.42
C PHE A 117 -0.65 -10.28 7.74
N ASN A 118 -0.02 -9.88 8.84
CA ASN A 118 -0.72 -9.73 10.12
C ASN A 118 -1.85 -8.70 10.03
N LYS A 119 -1.69 -7.63 9.25
CA LYS A 119 -2.75 -6.63 9.02
C LYS A 119 -3.88 -7.15 8.11
N CYS A 120 -3.65 -8.25 7.39
CA CYS A 120 -4.65 -8.90 6.55
C CYS A 120 -5.51 -9.92 7.33
N VAL A 121 -5.24 -10.11 8.62
CA VAL A 121 -5.98 -11.03 9.49
C VAL A 121 -6.72 -10.20 10.53
N ASP A 122 -8.05 -10.16 10.42
CA ASP A 122 -8.90 -9.52 11.42
C ASP A 122 -9.54 -10.58 12.31
N LYS A 123 -9.42 -10.40 13.63
CA LYS A 123 -9.97 -11.33 14.64
C LYS A 123 -11.01 -10.58 15.44
N GLN A 124 -12.27 -10.85 15.15
CA GLN A 124 -13.40 -10.27 15.86
C GLN A 124 -14.20 -11.36 16.57
N ASP A 125 -14.15 -11.35 17.89
CA ASP A 125 -14.76 -12.37 18.77
C ASP A 125 -14.36 -13.80 18.34
N ASP A 126 -15.32 -14.56 17.79
CA ASP A 126 -15.15 -15.95 17.35
C ASP A 126 -14.94 -16.08 15.82
N ILE A 127 -14.95 -14.96 15.08
CA ILE A 127 -14.80 -14.94 13.62
C ILE A 127 -13.43 -14.36 13.26
N THR A 128 -12.63 -15.17 12.57
CA THR A 128 -11.40 -14.69 11.93
C THR A 128 -11.65 -14.46 10.44
N THR A 129 -11.42 -13.24 9.98
CA THR A 129 -11.53 -12.85 8.57
C THR A 129 -10.15 -12.68 7.97
N TYR A 130 -9.97 -13.20 6.76
CA TYR A 130 -8.72 -13.17 6.02
C TYR A 130 -8.89 -12.36 4.75
N ASN A 131 -8.09 -11.31 4.58
CA ASN A 131 -8.03 -10.53 3.35
C ASN A 131 -6.92 -11.04 2.44
N TYR A 132 -7.30 -11.68 1.33
CA TYR A 132 -6.36 -12.23 0.36
C TYR A 132 -6.00 -11.26 -0.78
N GLU A 133 -6.52 -10.04 -0.80
CA GLU A 133 -6.36 -9.09 -1.91
C GLU A 133 -4.88 -8.82 -2.28
N PHE A 134 -3.99 -8.76 -1.29
CA PHE A 134 -2.56 -8.50 -1.52
C PHE A 134 -1.76 -9.77 -1.84
N LEU A 135 -2.35 -10.95 -1.60
CA LEU A 135 -1.74 -12.24 -1.91
C LEU A 135 -2.15 -12.73 -3.30
N ASP A 136 -3.43 -12.57 -3.65
CA ASP A 136 -4.02 -12.91 -4.96
C ASP A 136 -4.05 -11.67 -5.87
N ASP A 137 -2.87 -11.29 -6.34
CA ASP A 137 -2.65 -10.09 -7.16
C ASP A 137 -2.77 -10.34 -8.68
N MET A 138 -3.37 -11.46 -9.07
CA MET A 138 -3.54 -11.86 -10.47
C MET A 138 -4.62 -11.05 -11.18
N TYR A 139 -5.62 -10.59 -10.44
CA TYR A 139 -6.81 -9.93 -10.98
C TYR A 139 -6.76 -8.41 -10.77
N VAL A 140 -7.33 -7.69 -11.72
CA VAL A 140 -7.51 -6.23 -11.68
C VAL A 140 -8.88 -5.85 -12.24
N LEU A 141 -9.37 -4.68 -11.87
CA LEU A 141 -10.52 -4.08 -12.56
C LEU A 141 -10.04 -3.28 -13.77
N PRO A 142 -10.76 -3.36 -14.92
CA PRO A 142 -10.56 -2.43 -16.02
C PRO A 142 -10.64 -0.98 -15.56
N SER A 143 -9.77 -0.12 -16.11
CA SER A 143 -9.62 1.29 -15.70
C SER A 143 -10.95 2.05 -15.74
N GLU A 144 -11.80 1.80 -16.73
CA GLU A 144 -13.10 2.45 -16.89
C GLU A 144 -14.03 2.15 -15.70
N ILE A 145 -14.02 0.90 -15.23
CA ILE A 145 -14.83 0.43 -14.11
C ILE A 145 -14.25 0.96 -12.80
N ALA A 146 -12.93 0.90 -12.65
CA ALA A 146 -12.23 1.42 -11.48
C ALA A 146 -12.50 2.93 -11.28
N ILE A 147 -12.42 3.73 -12.35
CA ILE A 147 -12.70 5.18 -12.32
C ILE A 147 -14.14 5.45 -11.87
N HIS A 148 -15.11 4.69 -12.40
CA HIS A 148 -16.51 4.84 -12.04
C HIS A 148 -16.78 4.50 -10.56
N MET A 149 -16.12 3.46 -10.03
CA MET A 149 -16.23 3.08 -8.61
C MET A 149 -15.66 4.15 -7.67
N VAL A 150 -14.47 4.67 -7.98
CA VAL A 150 -13.80 5.70 -7.18
C VAL A 150 -14.61 7.00 -7.20
N SER A 151 -15.17 7.38 -8.35
CA SER A 151 -16.00 8.59 -8.51
C SER A 151 -17.30 8.54 -7.72
N SER A 152 -17.82 7.33 -7.45
CA SER A 152 -19.10 7.12 -6.75
C SER A 152 -19.02 7.26 -5.22
N LYS A 153 -17.89 7.71 -4.65
CA LYS A 153 -17.64 7.83 -3.19
C LYS A 153 -17.83 6.52 -2.40
N LYS A 154 -17.84 5.35 -3.06
CA LYS A 154 -18.15 4.04 -2.44
C LYS A 154 -16.93 3.18 -2.08
N GLY A 155 -15.73 3.77 -2.05
CA GLY A 155 -14.52 3.10 -1.60
C GLY A 155 -13.49 2.87 -2.70
N THR A 156 -12.44 2.16 -2.34
CA THR A 156 -11.32 1.80 -3.21
C THR A 156 -11.75 0.82 -4.30
N ALA A 157 -11.31 1.04 -5.54
CA ALA A 157 -11.52 0.07 -6.62
C ALA A 157 -10.75 -1.22 -6.30
N THR A 158 -11.47 -2.32 -6.13
CA THR A 158 -10.91 -3.65 -5.84
C THR A 158 -11.63 -4.69 -6.71
N PRO A 159 -10.89 -5.69 -7.27
CA PRO A 159 -11.49 -6.75 -8.08
C PRO A 159 -12.36 -7.72 -7.27
N TYR A 160 -12.40 -7.57 -5.94
CA TYR A 160 -13.20 -8.40 -5.06
C TYR A 160 -14.43 -7.65 -4.52
N TYR A 161 -15.50 -8.39 -4.22
CA TYR A 161 -16.60 -7.91 -3.39
C TYR A 161 -16.19 -7.90 -1.92
N ALA A 162 -16.93 -7.17 -1.07
CA ALA A 162 -16.72 -7.20 0.39
C ALA A 162 -16.86 -8.61 0.99
N THR A 163 -17.53 -9.53 0.28
CA THR A 163 -17.63 -10.95 0.64
C THR A 163 -16.40 -11.78 0.26
N GLY A 164 -15.36 -11.17 -0.32
CA GLY A 164 -14.16 -11.86 -0.84
C GLY A 164 -14.34 -12.55 -2.20
N LYS A 165 -15.53 -12.49 -2.82
CA LYS A 165 -15.76 -13.09 -4.14
C LYS A 165 -15.17 -12.21 -5.24
N LEU A 166 -14.56 -12.83 -6.25
CA LEU A 166 -14.11 -12.12 -7.45
C LEU A 166 -15.31 -11.52 -8.19
N ARG A 167 -15.14 -10.31 -8.73
CA ARG A 167 -16.13 -9.63 -9.57
C ARG A 167 -16.16 -10.21 -10.97
N ASP A 168 -17.34 -10.25 -11.59
CA ASP A 168 -17.50 -10.75 -12.95
C ASP A 168 -16.74 -9.89 -13.97
N GLU A 169 -16.53 -8.61 -13.65
CA GLU A 169 -15.79 -7.67 -14.47
C GLU A 169 -14.27 -7.68 -14.21
N ALA A 170 -13.80 -8.45 -13.23
CA ALA A 170 -12.37 -8.57 -12.97
C ALA A 170 -11.68 -9.35 -14.09
N ILE A 171 -10.53 -8.85 -14.51
CA ILE A 171 -9.72 -9.46 -15.57
C ILE A 171 -8.36 -9.87 -15.01
N ILE A 172 -7.74 -10.85 -15.65
CA ILE A 172 -6.35 -11.20 -15.39
C ILE A 172 -5.47 -10.04 -15.84
N ARG A 173 -4.53 -9.61 -14.99
CA ARG A 173 -3.73 -8.40 -15.21
C ARG A 173 -2.82 -8.43 -16.44
N SER A 174 -2.50 -9.61 -16.95
CA SER A 174 -1.65 -9.78 -18.12
C SER A 174 -2.10 -10.98 -18.94
N SER A 175 -1.95 -10.90 -20.25
CA SER A 175 -2.14 -12.04 -21.14
C SER A 175 -0.98 -13.04 -21.07
N ASN A 176 0.16 -12.64 -20.50
CA ASN A 176 1.31 -13.51 -20.30
C ASN A 176 1.25 -14.17 -18.91
N PHE A 177 0.73 -15.39 -18.88
CA PHE A 177 0.63 -16.20 -17.66
C PHE A 177 1.98 -16.46 -17.00
N ASP A 178 3.06 -16.63 -17.77
CA ASP A 178 4.40 -16.84 -17.19
C ASP A 178 4.86 -15.62 -16.40
N THR A 179 4.57 -14.41 -16.90
CA THR A 179 4.87 -13.18 -16.17
C THR A 179 4.09 -13.13 -14.87
N ILE A 180 2.81 -13.50 -14.90
CA ILE A 180 1.96 -13.48 -13.71
C ILE A 180 2.47 -14.46 -12.65
N ILE A 181 2.71 -15.71 -13.05
CA ILE A 181 3.18 -16.75 -12.13
C ILE A 181 4.54 -16.35 -11.53
N LYS A 182 5.48 -15.84 -12.33
CA LYS A 182 6.81 -15.43 -11.86
C LYS A 182 6.79 -14.23 -10.92
N SER A 183 5.83 -13.32 -11.11
CA SER A 183 5.69 -12.15 -10.23
C SER A 183 4.65 -12.35 -9.12
N HIS A 184 3.98 -13.50 -9.07
CA HIS A 184 3.00 -13.79 -8.03
C HIS A 184 3.65 -13.72 -6.64
N PRO A 185 3.01 -13.09 -5.63
CA PRO A 185 3.56 -12.97 -4.29
C PRO A 185 4.07 -14.30 -3.70
N LEU A 186 3.32 -15.39 -3.86
CA LEU A 186 3.77 -16.74 -3.45
C LEU A 186 5.09 -17.17 -4.09
N THR A 187 5.23 -17.01 -5.41
CA THR A 187 6.45 -17.36 -6.13
C THR A 187 7.63 -16.54 -5.62
N LEU A 188 7.42 -15.23 -5.47
CA LEU A 188 8.44 -14.33 -4.94
C LEU A 188 8.85 -14.67 -3.50
N MET A 189 7.91 -15.10 -2.66
CA MET A 189 8.21 -15.52 -1.28
C MET A 189 9.10 -16.77 -1.24
N VAL A 190 8.83 -17.75 -2.12
CA VAL A 190 9.67 -18.95 -2.25
C VAL A 190 11.07 -18.57 -2.72
N GLU A 191 11.18 -17.70 -3.73
CA GLU A 191 12.46 -17.19 -4.23
C GLU A 191 13.24 -16.40 -3.16
N ALA A 192 12.53 -15.61 -2.35
CA ALA A 192 13.08 -14.87 -1.21
C ALA A 192 13.36 -15.74 0.03
N LYS A 193 13.11 -17.05 -0.04
CA LYS A 193 13.31 -18.03 1.05
C LYS A 193 12.52 -17.71 2.32
N LEU A 194 11.33 -17.15 2.15
CA LEU A 194 10.40 -16.81 3.24
C LEU A 194 9.58 -18.03 3.70
N TYR A 195 10.26 -19.15 3.97
CA TYR A 195 9.59 -20.43 4.27
C TYR A 195 8.81 -20.40 5.58
N ASP A 196 9.31 -19.68 6.58
CA ASP A 196 8.62 -19.54 7.86
C ASP A 196 7.24 -18.88 7.68
N LEU A 197 7.13 -17.97 6.70
CA LEU A 197 5.88 -17.31 6.38
C LEU A 197 4.90 -18.20 5.62
N LEU A 198 5.33 -19.30 5.00
CA LEU A 198 4.40 -20.27 4.42
C LEU A 198 3.50 -20.93 5.48
N SER A 199 3.93 -20.90 6.75
CA SER A 199 3.13 -21.37 7.89
C SER A 199 2.22 -20.28 8.48
N HIS A 200 2.28 -19.05 7.96
CA HIS A 200 1.43 -17.95 8.43
C HIS A 200 -0.05 -18.28 8.18
N PRO A 201 -0.97 -18.02 9.13
CA PRO A 201 -2.38 -18.38 9.00
C PRO A 201 -3.02 -17.94 7.67
N LEU A 202 -2.72 -16.71 7.22
CA LEU A 202 -3.19 -16.20 5.93
C LEU A 202 -2.84 -17.15 4.76
N LEU A 203 -1.63 -17.70 4.73
CA LEU A 203 -1.16 -18.55 3.65
C LEU A 203 -1.66 -19.98 3.77
N VAL A 204 -1.73 -20.50 5.00
CA VAL A 204 -2.29 -21.82 5.29
C VAL A 204 -3.76 -21.86 4.85
N PHE A 205 -4.56 -20.87 5.21
CA PHE A 205 -5.97 -20.85 4.80
C PHE A 205 -6.17 -20.52 3.32
N PHE A 206 -5.29 -19.73 2.70
CA PHE A 206 -5.33 -19.50 1.25
C PHE A 206 -5.13 -20.79 0.46
N THR A 207 -4.13 -21.61 0.83
CA THR A 207 -3.83 -22.87 0.12
C THR A 207 -4.87 -23.96 0.37
N LEU A 208 -5.66 -23.89 1.43
CA LEU A 208 -6.78 -24.81 1.70
C LEU A 208 -8.06 -24.45 0.93
N VAL A 209 -8.16 -23.22 0.41
CA VAL A 209 -9.33 -22.71 -0.31
C VAL A 209 -9.18 -22.86 -1.83
N LEU A 210 -7.97 -23.18 -2.32
CA LEU A 210 -7.66 -23.52 -3.71
C LEU A 210 -7.75 -25.03 -3.97
#